data_AF-A0A3Q8I1L6-F1
#
_entry.id   AF-A0A3Q8I1L6-F1
#
_cell.length_a   1.000
_cell.length_b   1.000
_cell.length_c   1.000
_cell.angle_alpha   90.00
_cell.angle_beta   90.00
_cell.angle_gamma   90.00
#
_symmetry.space_group_name_H-M   'P 1'
#
loop_
_entity.id
_entity.type
_entity.pdbx_description
1 polymer ?
#
loop_
_entity_poly.entity_id
_entity_poly.type
_entity_poly.pdbx_seq_one_letter_code
_entity_poly.pdbx_strand_id
1 'polypeptide(L)'
;MPRSTSESMSPDAPVSLVVPFGAIGLVGGWLTADSFHLADEAPRYLLAGVTPVIAALLGSYLTRRIGGVGAGSAPVTSSAGAGWGDGAAWMDGPGRWTRRGPIAASLLALWAIGVAGVVNGMTIGLLLGPAGMIIGAAFGAVFSLPFVPALAAVLLAANRVGRARAGSIVAAADRRAVWASTSMVIALAVLAARMLFGAPLAPELGRAVAAMGLATVGALFVVDAVALARVLTLSRGPMAAGEGDEAGELEVEVEAGDEAGDLGERGEGETGRGRSAARGGRGMGERIDLGLGEEVQVEVVRPTHAYRGTRQIARVVRGNRERAAAVLRAALARGGIALAIGAALWGEPWK
;
A
#
# COMPACT_ATOMS: atom_id res chain seq x y z
N MET A 1 -6.25 26.61 12.04
CA MET A 1 -5.01 25.90 12.41
C MET A 1 -4.79 24.75 11.43
N PRO A 2 -3.69 24.72 10.67
CA PRO A 2 -3.38 23.60 9.79
C PRO A 2 -3.08 22.37 10.65
N ARG A 3 -3.85 21.29 10.46
CA ARG A 3 -3.52 19.98 11.05
C ARG A 3 -2.13 19.59 10.57
N SER A 4 -1.25 19.28 11.52
CA SER A 4 0.10 18.83 11.26
C SER A 4 0.08 17.66 10.27
N THR A 5 0.77 17.78 9.14
CA THR A 5 0.88 16.73 8.11
C THR A 5 1.53 15.44 8.63
N SER A 6 2.07 15.44 9.85
CA SER A 6 2.57 14.22 10.50
C SER A 6 1.46 13.36 11.13
N GLU A 7 0.27 13.90 11.42
CA GLU A 7 -0.89 13.09 11.84
C GLU A 7 -1.57 12.34 10.69
N SER A 8 -1.31 12.72 9.43
CA SER A 8 -1.98 12.10 8.27
C SER A 8 -1.34 10.79 7.79
N MET A 9 -0.27 10.32 8.44
CA MET A 9 0.30 9.00 8.16
C MET A 9 0.11 8.06 9.35
N SER A 10 -1.11 8.02 9.90
CA SER A 10 -1.51 6.84 10.66
C SER A 10 -1.22 5.61 9.80
N PRO A 11 -0.40 4.65 10.28
CA PRO A 11 -0.02 3.48 9.51
C PRO A 11 -1.20 2.55 9.23
N ASP A 12 -2.37 2.84 9.80
CA ASP A 12 -3.66 2.18 9.53
C ASP A 12 -4.47 2.83 8.41
N ALA A 13 -4.09 4.02 7.92
CA ALA A 13 -4.86 4.71 6.89
C ALA A 13 -4.87 3.91 5.57
N PRO A 14 -6.05 3.77 4.90
CA PRO A 14 -6.14 3.10 3.61
C PRO A 14 -5.28 3.83 2.57
N VAL A 15 -4.71 3.08 1.63
CA VAL A 15 -3.91 3.67 0.55
C VAL A 15 -4.82 4.45 -0.38
N SER A 16 -4.56 5.75 -0.49
CA SER A 16 -5.24 6.61 -1.44
C SER A 16 -4.95 6.16 -2.88
N LEU A 17 -5.99 5.75 -3.59
CA LEU A 17 -5.93 5.41 -5.02
C LEU A 17 -6.11 6.63 -5.93
N VAL A 18 -6.36 7.82 -5.35
CA VAL A 18 -6.57 9.06 -6.09
C VAL A 18 -5.38 9.37 -7.00
N VAL A 19 -4.17 9.36 -6.44
CA VAL A 19 -2.95 9.69 -7.19
C VAL A 19 -2.57 8.61 -8.21
N PRO A 20 -2.56 7.31 -7.85
CA PRO A 20 -2.35 6.24 -8.82
C PRO A 20 -3.31 6.28 -10.02
N PHE A 21 -4.61 6.49 -9.77
CA PHE A 21 -5.60 6.54 -10.84
C PHE A 21 -5.46 7.82 -11.66
N GLY A 22 -5.24 8.97 -11.02
CA GLY A 22 -4.99 10.23 -11.72
C GLY A 22 -3.80 10.14 -12.65
N ALA A 23 -2.69 9.51 -12.23
CA ALA A 23 -1.51 9.30 -13.06
C ALA A 23 -1.81 8.40 -14.28
N ILE A 24 -2.54 7.29 -14.08
CA ILE A 24 -2.98 6.41 -15.18
C ILE A 24 -3.91 7.15 -16.13
N GLY A 25 -4.85 7.94 -15.60
CA GLY A 25 -5.77 8.75 -16.38
C GLY A 25 -5.07 9.83 -17.20
N LEU A 26 -4.05 10.49 -16.64
CA LEU A 26 -3.24 11.47 -17.36
C LEU A 26 -2.55 10.84 -18.58
N VAL A 27 -1.84 9.73 -18.34
CA VAL A 27 -1.14 9.01 -19.42
C VAL A 27 -2.12 8.45 -20.43
N GLY A 28 -3.21 7.83 -19.97
CA GLY A 28 -4.26 7.28 -20.83
C GLY A 28 -4.90 8.35 -21.71
N GLY A 29 -5.33 9.48 -21.13
CA GLY A 29 -5.92 10.59 -21.87
C GLY A 29 -4.98 11.18 -22.92
N TRP A 30 -3.70 11.31 -22.58
CA TRP A 30 -2.67 11.74 -23.52
C TRP A 30 -2.47 10.75 -24.66
N LEU A 31 -2.29 9.45 -24.35
CA LEU A 31 -2.13 8.39 -25.35
C LEU A 31 -3.34 8.30 -26.28
N THR A 32 -4.55 8.39 -25.74
CA THR A 32 -5.79 8.37 -26.52
C THR A 32 -5.86 9.55 -27.50
N ALA A 33 -5.56 10.77 -27.03
CA ALA A 33 -5.56 11.94 -27.90
C ALA A 33 -4.56 11.82 -29.05
N ASP A 34 -3.37 11.25 -28.77
CA ASP A 34 -2.33 11.05 -29.77
C ASP A 34 -2.70 9.94 -30.78
N SER A 35 -3.31 8.83 -30.32
CA SER A 35 -3.75 7.71 -31.17
C SER A 35 -4.83 8.10 -32.18
N PHE A 36 -5.67 9.09 -31.88
CA PHE A 36 -6.71 9.55 -32.80
C PHE A 36 -6.26 10.62 -33.78
N HIS A 37 -4.99 11.05 -33.73
CA HIS A 37 -4.43 12.10 -34.59
C HIS A 37 -5.34 13.33 -34.68
N LEU A 38 -5.90 13.75 -33.53
CA LEU A 38 -6.80 14.90 -33.46
C LEU A 38 -6.04 16.14 -33.94
N ALA A 39 -6.47 16.70 -35.08
CA ALA A 39 -5.82 17.85 -35.71
C ALA A 39 -5.87 19.10 -34.82
N ASP A 40 -6.93 19.22 -34.01
CA ASP A 40 -7.11 20.31 -33.07
C ASP A 40 -6.44 20.01 -31.73
N GLU A 41 -5.70 20.99 -31.20
CA GLU A 41 -5.08 20.88 -29.88
C GLU A 41 -6.11 20.90 -28.73
N ALA A 42 -7.28 21.51 -28.95
CA ALA A 42 -8.30 21.67 -27.92
C ALA A 42 -8.85 20.32 -27.38
N PRO A 43 -9.30 19.37 -28.22
CA PRO A 43 -9.66 18.01 -27.79
C PRO A 43 -8.54 17.30 -27.02
N ARG A 44 -7.28 17.51 -27.42
CA ARG A 44 -6.11 16.89 -26.79
C ARG A 44 -5.92 17.38 -25.37
N TYR A 45 -5.91 18.70 -25.15
CA TYR A 45 -5.80 19.26 -23.80
C TYR A 45 -7.02 18.95 -22.94
N LEU A 46 -8.21 18.91 -23.55
CA LEU A 46 -9.44 18.54 -22.85
C LEU A 46 -9.38 17.09 -22.36
N LEU A 47 -8.96 16.14 -23.20
CA LEU A 47 -8.73 14.75 -22.78
C LEU A 47 -7.65 14.64 -21.70
N ALA A 48 -6.50 15.25 -21.92
CA ALA A 48 -5.38 15.22 -20.96
C ALA A 48 -5.74 15.88 -19.61
N GLY A 49 -6.66 16.85 -19.59
CA GLY A 49 -7.12 17.52 -18.36
C GLY A 49 -8.27 16.80 -17.65
N VAL A 50 -9.27 16.34 -18.41
CA VAL A 50 -10.50 15.76 -17.84
C VAL A 50 -10.31 14.32 -17.39
N THR A 51 -9.59 13.51 -18.16
CA THR A 51 -9.37 12.09 -17.84
C THR A 51 -8.67 11.87 -16.49
N PRO A 52 -7.57 12.56 -16.10
CA PRO A 52 -6.97 12.38 -14.78
C PRO A 52 -7.90 12.80 -13.64
N VAL A 53 -8.74 13.82 -13.82
CA VAL A 53 -9.71 14.25 -12.80
C VAL A 53 -10.75 13.17 -12.58
N ILE A 54 -11.35 12.64 -13.64
CA ILE A 54 -12.34 11.55 -13.54
C ILE A 54 -11.71 10.31 -12.91
N ALA A 55 -10.50 9.94 -13.36
CA ALA A 55 -9.79 8.81 -12.80
C ALA A 55 -9.46 9.02 -11.31
N ALA A 56 -9.02 10.22 -10.91
CA ALA A 56 -8.75 10.56 -9.52
C ALA A 56 -10.02 10.51 -8.64
N LEU A 57 -11.16 11.02 -9.14
CA LEU A 57 -12.45 10.94 -8.45
C LEU A 57 -12.91 9.50 -8.29
N LEU A 58 -12.71 8.67 -9.31
CA LEU A 58 -12.98 7.25 -9.27
C LEU A 58 -12.05 6.55 -8.27
N GLY A 59 -10.76 6.88 -8.26
CA GLY A 59 -9.80 6.42 -7.26
C GLY A 59 -10.23 6.79 -5.84
N SER A 60 -10.74 8.00 -5.62
CA SER A 60 -11.32 8.43 -4.33
C SER A 60 -12.54 7.59 -3.96
N TYR A 61 -13.46 7.40 -4.90
CA TYR A 61 -14.65 6.56 -4.70
C TYR A 61 -14.27 5.13 -4.32
N LEU A 62 -13.32 4.53 -5.03
CA LEU A 62 -12.83 3.19 -4.76
C LEU A 62 -12.06 3.11 -3.44
N THR A 63 -11.26 4.12 -3.10
CA THR A 63 -10.61 4.21 -1.79
C THR A 63 -11.64 4.23 -0.66
N ARG A 64 -12.74 4.97 -0.82
CA ARG A 64 -13.84 5.01 0.16
C ARG A 64 -14.65 3.73 0.20
N ARG A 65 -14.80 3.02 -0.92
CA ARG A 65 -15.51 1.74 -0.99
C ARG A 65 -14.69 0.57 -0.45
N ILE A 66 -13.39 0.55 -0.73
CA ILE A 66 -12.43 -0.44 -0.25
C ILE A 66 -12.13 -0.17 1.23
N GLY A 67 -11.98 1.10 1.60
CA GLY A 67 -11.72 1.57 2.97
C GLY A 67 -12.97 1.75 3.85
N GLY A 68 -14.18 1.69 3.28
CA GLY A 68 -15.45 1.70 4.03
C GLY A 68 -15.79 0.28 4.47
N VAL A 69 -16.02 -0.03 5.74
CA VAL A 69 -16.91 0.63 6.70
C VAL A 69 -16.25 0.56 8.10
N GLY A 70 -15.35 1.49 8.42
CA GLY A 70 -14.65 1.49 9.72
C GLY A 70 -14.41 2.86 10.36
N ALA A 71 -14.71 3.97 9.68
CA ALA A 71 -14.71 5.30 10.33
C ALA A 71 -15.98 5.56 11.14
N GLY A 72 -16.98 4.67 11.03
CA GLY A 72 -17.99 4.51 12.06
C GLY A 72 -17.40 3.69 13.19
N SER A 73 -16.47 4.28 13.96
CA SER A 73 -16.32 3.90 15.34
C SER A 73 -17.69 4.16 16.00
N ALA A 74 -18.59 3.18 15.90
CA ALA A 74 -19.59 3.05 16.94
C ALA A 74 -18.77 3.10 18.24
N PRO A 75 -19.05 4.04 19.16
CA PRO A 75 -18.35 4.05 20.42
C PRO A 75 -18.45 2.62 20.94
N VAL A 76 -17.30 1.97 21.11
CA VAL A 76 -17.23 0.72 21.86
C VAL A 76 -17.65 1.16 23.25
N THR A 77 -18.96 1.13 23.49
CA THR A 77 -19.53 1.28 24.82
C THR A 77 -18.91 0.12 25.56
N SER A 78 -17.97 0.44 26.43
CA SER A 78 -17.39 -0.46 27.41
C SER A 78 -18.53 -0.95 28.29
N SER A 79 -19.34 -1.90 27.81
CA SER A 79 -20.28 -2.60 28.65
C SER A 79 -19.43 -3.43 29.59
N ALA A 80 -19.28 -2.96 30.82
CA ALA A 80 -18.56 -3.60 31.92
C ALA A 80 -19.24 -4.90 32.40
N GLY A 81 -19.90 -5.63 31.51
CA GLY A 81 -20.48 -6.94 31.75
C GLY A 81 -19.52 -8.01 31.24
N ALA A 82 -18.75 -8.58 32.16
CA ALA A 82 -17.86 -9.70 31.93
C ALA A 82 -18.63 -10.93 31.41
N GLY A 83 -18.63 -11.12 30.09
CA GLY A 83 -18.97 -12.39 29.45
C GLY A 83 -17.78 -12.82 28.60
N TRP A 84 -16.91 -13.67 29.15
CA TRP A 84 -15.77 -14.29 28.45
C TRP A 84 -16.20 -15.41 27.49
N GLY A 85 -17.42 -15.32 26.94
CA GLY A 85 -18.00 -16.29 26.03
C GLY A 85 -18.38 -15.61 24.72
N ASP A 86 -17.98 -16.23 23.61
CA ASP A 86 -18.26 -15.85 22.22
C ASP A 86 -17.35 -14.77 21.61
N GLY A 87 -16.08 -15.17 21.48
CA GLY A 87 -15.11 -14.55 20.61
C GLY A 87 -15.43 -14.80 19.14
N ALA A 88 -15.76 -13.73 18.42
CA ALA A 88 -15.68 -13.66 16.95
C ALA A 88 -15.82 -12.23 16.39
N ALA A 89 -16.26 -11.26 17.20
CA ALA A 89 -16.54 -9.90 16.71
C ALA A 89 -15.30 -9.10 16.26
N TRP A 90 -14.11 -9.46 16.73
CA TRP A 90 -12.84 -8.80 16.37
C TRP A 90 -12.22 -9.36 15.07
N MET A 91 -12.82 -10.39 14.46
CA MET A 91 -12.37 -10.99 13.19
C MET A 91 -12.89 -10.27 11.94
N ASP A 92 -13.75 -9.25 12.08
CA ASP A 92 -14.14 -8.36 10.98
C ASP A 92 -13.05 -7.29 10.70
N GLY A 93 -11.81 -7.75 10.56
CA GLY A 93 -10.67 -6.90 10.24
C GLY A 93 -10.73 -6.32 8.82
N PRO A 94 -9.95 -5.25 8.55
CA PRO A 94 -9.77 -4.69 7.21
C PRO A 94 -9.32 -5.80 6.25
N GLY A 95 -10.16 -6.10 5.25
CA GLY A 95 -9.98 -7.27 4.38
C GLY A 95 -11.27 -7.98 3.93
N ARG A 96 -12.47 -7.57 4.35
CA ARG A 96 -13.72 -8.17 3.84
C ARG A 96 -13.83 -8.18 2.31
N TRP A 97 -13.21 -7.24 1.61
CA TRP A 97 -13.13 -7.23 0.16
C TRP A 97 -12.27 -8.37 -0.42
N THR A 98 -11.22 -8.84 0.28
CA THR A 98 -10.40 -9.96 -0.19
C THR A 98 -11.16 -11.28 -0.18
N ARG A 99 -12.22 -11.43 0.64
CA ARG A 99 -13.10 -12.63 0.59
C ARG A 99 -13.94 -12.72 -0.67
N ARG A 100 -14.25 -11.60 -1.34
CA ARG A 100 -15.03 -11.62 -2.59
C ARG A 100 -14.18 -11.95 -3.83
N GLY A 101 -12.89 -12.20 -3.65
CA GLY A 101 -11.99 -12.75 -4.66
C GLY A 101 -11.62 -11.77 -5.80
N PRO A 102 -10.75 -12.22 -6.72
CA PRO A 102 -10.30 -11.42 -7.86
C PRO A 102 -11.46 -11.04 -8.81
N ILE A 103 -12.55 -11.81 -8.82
CA ILE A 103 -13.71 -11.56 -9.67
C ILE A 103 -14.38 -10.23 -9.30
N ALA A 104 -14.61 -9.97 -8.01
CA ALA A 104 -15.21 -8.71 -7.58
C ALA A 104 -14.32 -7.50 -7.92
N ALA A 105 -13.00 -7.64 -7.81
CA ALA A 105 -12.06 -6.60 -8.20
C ALA A 105 -12.11 -6.34 -9.72
N SER A 106 -12.16 -7.39 -10.54
CA SER A 106 -12.29 -7.28 -12.01
C SER A 106 -13.63 -6.67 -12.43
N LEU A 107 -14.75 -7.05 -11.80
CA LEU A 107 -16.06 -6.46 -12.08
C LEU A 107 -16.11 -4.99 -11.70
N LEU A 108 -15.52 -4.63 -10.56
CA LEU A 108 -15.44 -3.25 -10.11
C LEU A 108 -14.49 -2.42 -10.99
N ALA A 109 -13.38 -3.00 -11.46
CA ALA A 109 -12.50 -2.40 -12.46
C ALA A 109 -13.25 -2.15 -13.78
N LEU A 110 -13.96 -3.16 -14.27
CA LEU A 110 -14.77 -3.09 -15.49
C LEU A 110 -15.82 -1.98 -15.39
N TRP A 111 -16.57 -1.93 -14.28
CA TRP A 111 -17.55 -0.88 -14.03
C TRP A 111 -16.91 0.51 -14.00
N ALA A 112 -15.83 0.66 -13.23
CA ALA A 112 -15.11 1.91 -13.08
C ALA A 112 -14.64 2.46 -14.44
N ILE A 113 -14.11 1.57 -15.28
CA ILE A 113 -13.57 1.90 -16.61
C ILE A 113 -14.67 2.18 -17.62
N GLY A 114 -15.78 1.45 -17.55
CA GLY A 114 -16.97 1.76 -18.32
C GLY A 114 -17.46 3.18 -18.02
N VAL A 115 -17.60 3.53 -16.73
CA VAL A 115 -18.02 4.88 -16.31
C VAL A 115 -17.03 5.94 -16.77
N ALA A 116 -15.73 5.74 -16.54
CA ALA A 116 -14.71 6.70 -16.96
C ALA A 116 -14.68 6.89 -18.48
N GLY A 117 -14.82 5.78 -19.23
CA GLY A 117 -14.91 5.78 -20.69
C GLY A 117 -16.12 6.54 -21.20
N VAL A 118 -17.31 6.28 -20.65
CA VAL A 118 -18.55 7.01 -20.97
C VAL A 118 -18.37 8.50 -20.74
N VAL A 119 -17.87 8.91 -19.57
CA VAL A 119 -17.72 10.35 -19.26
C VAL A 119 -16.70 11.01 -20.19
N ASN A 120 -15.55 10.38 -20.45
CA ASN A 120 -14.57 10.91 -21.41
C ASN A 120 -15.18 11.03 -22.81
N GLY A 121 -15.86 9.99 -23.28
CA GLY A 121 -16.50 9.96 -24.58
C GLY A 121 -17.60 11.01 -24.74
N MET A 122 -18.44 11.20 -23.71
CA MET A 122 -19.40 12.30 -23.66
C MET A 122 -18.73 13.66 -23.72
N THR A 123 -17.60 13.83 -23.01
CA THR A 123 -16.87 15.11 -22.96
C THR A 123 -16.31 15.47 -24.34
N ILE A 124 -15.76 14.51 -25.10
CA ILE A 124 -15.36 14.74 -26.49
C ILE A 124 -16.61 15.00 -27.36
N GLY A 125 -17.65 14.20 -27.16
CA GLY A 125 -18.90 14.27 -27.91
C GLY A 125 -19.60 15.62 -27.82
N LEU A 126 -19.40 16.38 -26.73
CA LEU A 126 -19.91 17.74 -26.57
C LEU A 126 -19.47 18.67 -27.71
N LEU A 127 -18.29 18.45 -28.30
CA LEU A 127 -17.78 19.24 -29.43
C LEU A 127 -18.63 19.07 -30.69
N LEU A 128 -19.39 17.98 -30.79
CA LEU A 128 -20.29 17.66 -31.91
C LEU A 128 -21.78 17.87 -31.53
N GLY A 129 -22.05 18.52 -30.38
CA GLY A 129 -23.40 18.77 -29.88
C GLY A 129 -24.06 17.58 -29.16
N PRO A 130 -25.37 17.65 -28.84
CA PRO A 130 -26.04 16.65 -28.00
C PRO A 130 -26.02 15.22 -28.57
N ALA A 131 -26.17 15.07 -29.89
CA ALA A 131 -26.06 13.76 -30.55
C ALA A 131 -24.65 13.18 -30.42
N GLY A 132 -23.63 14.05 -30.52
CA GLY A 132 -22.23 13.70 -30.29
C GLY A 132 -21.98 13.14 -28.89
N MET A 133 -22.65 13.65 -27.85
CA MET A 133 -22.53 13.11 -26.49
C MET A 133 -22.98 11.66 -26.39
N ILE A 134 -24.10 11.30 -27.02
CA ILE A 134 -24.67 9.94 -26.98
C ILE A 134 -23.74 8.96 -27.72
N ILE A 135 -23.31 9.34 -28.92
CA ILE A 135 -22.39 8.56 -29.72
C ILE A 135 -21.04 8.42 -28.99
N GLY A 136 -20.53 9.53 -28.48
CA GLY A 136 -19.31 9.61 -27.70
C GLY A 136 -19.35 8.72 -26.45
N ALA A 137 -20.47 8.69 -25.72
CA ALA A 137 -20.65 7.80 -24.57
C ALA A 137 -20.45 6.32 -24.93
N ALA A 138 -21.09 5.86 -26.02
CA ALA A 138 -20.99 4.48 -26.48
C ALA A 138 -19.57 4.12 -26.93
N PHE A 139 -18.96 4.96 -27.75
CA PHE A 139 -17.57 4.75 -28.18
C PHE A 139 -16.60 4.80 -27.00
N GLY A 140 -16.76 5.77 -26.09
CA GLY A 140 -15.94 5.91 -24.90
C GLY A 140 -15.96 4.67 -24.01
N ALA A 141 -17.14 4.03 -23.84
CA ALA A 141 -17.27 2.77 -23.11
C ALA A 141 -16.52 1.61 -23.79
N VAL A 142 -16.56 1.52 -25.12
CA VAL A 142 -15.88 0.45 -25.87
C VAL A 142 -14.36 0.68 -25.87
N PHE A 143 -13.91 1.91 -26.12
CA PHE A 143 -12.50 2.27 -26.14
C PHE A 143 -11.84 2.23 -24.76
N SER A 144 -12.61 2.17 -23.68
CA SER A 144 -12.05 2.00 -22.33
C SER A 144 -11.73 0.53 -21.99
N LEU A 145 -12.30 -0.45 -22.70
CA LEU A 145 -12.09 -1.88 -22.42
C LEU A 145 -10.62 -2.33 -22.38
N PRO A 146 -9.71 -1.85 -23.26
CA PRO A 146 -8.30 -2.21 -23.19
C PRO A 146 -7.60 -1.80 -21.88
N PHE A 147 -8.17 -0.87 -21.11
CA PHE A 147 -7.63 -0.43 -19.82
C PHE A 147 -8.05 -1.32 -18.64
N VAL A 148 -8.95 -2.28 -18.83
CA VAL A 148 -9.42 -3.22 -17.78
C VAL A 148 -8.27 -3.96 -17.09
N PRO A 149 -7.33 -4.60 -17.82
CA PRO A 149 -6.22 -5.31 -17.19
C PRO A 149 -5.33 -4.38 -16.34
N ALA A 150 -5.10 -3.16 -16.83
CA ALA A 150 -4.26 -2.16 -16.17
C ALA A 150 -4.83 -1.76 -14.80
N LEU A 151 -6.10 -1.38 -14.74
CA LEU A 151 -6.74 -1.03 -13.47
C LEU A 151 -6.93 -2.24 -12.56
N ALA A 152 -7.25 -3.41 -13.11
CA ALA A 152 -7.36 -4.64 -12.33
C ALA A 152 -6.03 -4.95 -11.61
N ALA A 153 -4.89 -4.77 -12.27
CA ALA A 153 -3.58 -4.97 -11.64
C ALA A 153 -3.35 -4.04 -10.43
N VAL A 154 -3.70 -2.75 -10.55
CA VAL A 154 -3.58 -1.78 -9.45
C VAL A 154 -4.54 -2.11 -8.31
N LEU A 155 -5.78 -2.48 -8.62
CA LEU A 155 -6.77 -2.87 -7.61
C LEU A 155 -6.40 -4.16 -6.88
N LEU A 156 -5.86 -5.15 -7.60
CA LEU A 156 -5.34 -6.37 -6.99
C LEU A 156 -4.13 -6.10 -6.08
N ALA A 157 -3.29 -5.10 -6.40
CA ALA A 157 -2.22 -4.66 -5.51
C ALA A 157 -2.79 -3.93 -4.29
N ALA A 158 -3.75 -3.01 -4.49
CA ALA A 158 -4.40 -2.25 -3.42
C ALA A 158 -5.14 -3.16 -2.42
N ASN A 159 -5.78 -4.23 -2.92
CA ASN A 159 -6.47 -5.22 -2.11
C ASN A 159 -5.55 -5.98 -1.14
N ARG A 160 -4.23 -5.95 -1.35
CA ARG A 160 -3.27 -6.56 -0.41
C ARG A 160 -2.98 -5.65 0.77
N VAL A 161 -3.22 -4.34 0.64
CA VAL A 161 -2.91 -3.40 1.71
C VAL A 161 -3.92 -3.53 2.84
N GLY A 162 -3.42 -3.56 4.08
CA GLY A 162 -4.23 -3.76 5.29
C GLY A 162 -4.31 -5.20 5.77
N ARG A 163 -3.80 -6.18 5.00
CA ARG A 163 -3.74 -7.59 5.46
C ARG A 163 -2.69 -7.85 6.54
N ALA A 164 -1.69 -6.98 6.60
CA ALA A 164 -0.59 -7.05 7.54
C ALA A 164 -0.68 -5.88 8.51
N ARG A 165 -0.18 -6.09 9.74
CA ARG A 165 -0.18 -5.04 10.77
C ARG A 165 0.47 -3.76 10.27
N ALA A 166 -0.17 -2.63 10.57
CA ALA A 166 0.35 -1.31 10.30
C ALA A 166 1.78 -1.14 10.83
N GLY A 167 2.66 -0.56 10.00
CA GLY A 167 4.08 -0.36 10.34
C GLY A 167 4.99 -1.57 10.09
N SER A 168 4.44 -2.75 9.80
CA SER A 168 5.24 -3.94 9.50
C SER A 168 5.95 -3.88 8.14
N ILE A 169 6.97 -4.73 7.98
CA ILE A 169 7.73 -4.88 6.72
C ILE A 169 6.79 -5.27 5.56
N VAL A 170 5.84 -6.18 5.81
CA VAL A 170 4.88 -6.62 4.78
C VAL A 170 3.90 -5.52 4.44
N ALA A 171 3.37 -4.76 5.42
CA ALA A 171 2.47 -3.65 5.13
C ALA A 171 3.16 -2.57 4.27
N ALA A 172 4.44 -2.29 4.53
CA ALA A 172 5.22 -1.39 3.70
C ALA A 172 5.43 -1.93 2.27
N ALA A 173 5.70 -3.24 2.12
CA ALA A 173 5.84 -3.88 0.82
C ALA A 173 4.53 -3.86 0.00
N ASP A 174 3.39 -4.10 0.64
CA ASP A 174 2.08 -4.05 -0.04
C ASP A 174 1.76 -2.63 -0.53
N ARG A 175 2.08 -1.59 0.24
CA ARG A 175 1.93 -0.19 -0.20
C ARG A 175 2.83 0.13 -1.40
N ARG A 176 4.08 -0.35 -1.39
CA ARG A 176 5.00 -0.21 -2.54
C ARG A 176 4.49 -0.94 -3.78
N ALA A 177 3.86 -2.09 -3.61
CA ALA A 177 3.32 -2.87 -4.72
C ALA A 177 2.27 -2.11 -5.52
N VAL A 178 1.45 -1.26 -4.88
CA VAL A 178 0.49 -0.38 -5.58
C VAL A 178 1.22 0.55 -6.55
N TRP A 179 2.24 1.26 -6.07
CA TRP A 179 3.04 2.17 -6.90
C TRP A 179 3.85 1.47 -7.98
N ALA A 180 4.38 0.29 -7.68
CA ALA A 180 5.06 -0.55 -8.68
C ALA A 180 4.09 -0.96 -9.80
N SER A 181 2.88 -1.42 -9.45
CA SER A 181 1.84 -1.77 -10.42
C SER A 181 1.43 -0.58 -11.27
N THR A 182 1.21 0.60 -10.67
CA THR A 182 0.88 1.83 -11.40
C THR A 182 1.99 2.24 -12.38
N SER A 183 3.24 2.28 -11.91
CA SER A 183 4.39 2.67 -12.73
C SER A 183 4.59 1.69 -13.90
N MET A 184 4.40 0.40 -13.64
CA MET A 184 4.47 -0.63 -14.67
C MET A 184 3.36 -0.49 -15.72
N VAL A 185 2.12 -0.29 -15.28
CA VAL A 185 0.98 -0.05 -16.19
C VAL A 185 1.25 1.13 -17.11
N ILE A 186 1.76 2.24 -16.56
CA ILE A 186 2.11 3.43 -17.33
C ILE A 186 3.21 3.11 -18.34
N ALA A 187 4.30 2.47 -17.91
CA ALA A 187 5.41 2.11 -18.78
C ALA A 187 4.96 1.19 -19.93
N LEU A 188 4.18 0.15 -19.62
CA LEU A 188 3.63 -0.77 -20.62
C LEU A 188 2.69 -0.07 -21.58
N ALA A 189 1.80 0.80 -21.09
CA ALA A 189 0.86 1.51 -21.96
C ALA A 189 1.60 2.38 -22.98
N VAL A 190 2.64 3.09 -22.55
CA VAL A 190 3.45 3.92 -23.44
C VAL A 190 4.20 3.08 -24.47
N LEU A 191 4.81 1.96 -24.04
CA LEU A 191 5.54 1.07 -24.95
C LEU A 191 4.61 0.35 -25.94
N ALA A 192 3.45 -0.14 -25.47
CA ALA A 192 2.47 -0.83 -26.30
C ALA A 192 1.78 0.12 -27.28
N ALA A 193 1.47 1.36 -26.88
CA ALA A 193 0.89 2.35 -27.78
C ALA A 193 1.81 2.63 -28.98
N ARG A 194 3.13 2.72 -28.75
CA ARG A 194 4.10 2.85 -29.84
C ARG A 194 4.08 1.64 -30.79
N MET A 195 4.07 0.42 -30.23
CA MET A 195 4.04 -0.81 -31.02
C MET A 195 2.77 -0.95 -31.87
N LEU A 196 1.61 -0.56 -31.32
CA LEU A 196 0.31 -0.73 -31.97
C LEU A 196 -0.01 0.38 -32.98
N PHE A 197 0.39 1.62 -32.71
CA PHE A 197 -0.03 2.79 -33.51
C PHE A 197 1.08 3.42 -34.36
N GLY A 198 2.32 2.94 -34.26
CA GLY A 198 3.40 3.23 -35.23
C GLY A 198 3.92 4.67 -35.33
N ALA A 199 3.34 5.64 -34.62
CA ALA A 199 3.60 7.07 -34.82
C ALA A 199 4.18 7.79 -33.56
N PRO A 200 4.91 8.90 -33.73
CA PRO A 200 5.69 9.52 -32.68
C PRO A 200 4.79 10.34 -31.73
N LEU A 201 4.39 9.74 -30.60
CA LEU A 201 4.40 10.47 -29.32
C LEU A 201 5.70 11.27 -29.28
N ALA A 202 5.69 12.54 -28.86
CA ALA A 202 6.90 13.33 -28.63
C ALA A 202 7.99 12.39 -28.07
N PRO A 203 8.92 11.91 -28.91
CA PRO A 203 9.49 10.57 -28.68
C PRO A 203 10.37 10.58 -27.44
N GLU A 204 10.85 11.76 -27.09
CA GLU A 204 11.55 12.06 -25.85
C GLU A 204 10.65 12.00 -24.62
N LEU A 205 9.42 12.56 -24.67
CA LEU A 205 8.51 12.54 -23.52
C LEU A 205 8.00 11.13 -23.23
N GLY A 206 7.59 10.39 -24.27
CA GLY A 206 7.19 8.98 -24.12
C GLY A 206 8.33 8.13 -23.56
N ARG A 207 9.56 8.31 -24.07
CA ARG A 207 10.76 7.66 -23.51
C ARG A 207 10.99 8.04 -22.06
N ALA A 208 10.93 9.33 -21.74
CA ALA A 208 11.16 9.81 -20.38
C ALA A 208 10.14 9.21 -19.40
N VAL A 209 8.85 9.20 -19.76
CA VAL A 209 7.79 8.61 -18.92
C VAL A 209 7.98 7.10 -18.75
N ALA A 210 8.26 6.37 -19.83
CA ALA A 210 8.52 4.93 -19.75
C ALA A 210 9.80 4.62 -18.94
N ALA A 211 10.88 5.37 -19.15
CA ALA A 211 12.13 5.24 -18.40
C ALA A 211 11.93 5.55 -16.91
N MET A 212 11.22 6.62 -16.55
CA MET A 212 10.88 6.94 -15.17
C MET A 212 10.02 5.85 -14.52
N GLY A 213 9.05 5.31 -15.26
CA GLY A 213 8.23 4.19 -14.81
C GLY A 213 9.07 2.95 -14.51
N LEU A 214 9.94 2.54 -15.44
CA LEU A 214 10.84 1.40 -15.27
C LEU A 214 11.86 1.63 -14.15
N ALA A 215 12.43 2.84 -14.04
CA ALA A 215 13.35 3.20 -12.97
C ALA A 215 12.67 3.12 -11.60
N THR A 216 11.41 3.58 -11.50
CA THR A 216 10.61 3.48 -10.28
C THR A 216 10.36 2.02 -9.90
N VAL A 217 9.97 1.18 -10.87
CA VAL A 217 9.81 -0.27 -10.65
C VAL A 217 11.13 -0.91 -10.20
N GLY A 218 12.25 -0.53 -10.81
CA GLY A 218 13.59 -1.00 -10.45
C GLY A 218 13.98 -0.62 -9.02
N ALA A 219 13.76 0.64 -8.63
CA ALA A 219 14.01 1.09 -7.27
C ALA A 219 13.16 0.34 -6.24
N LEU A 220 11.86 0.13 -6.52
CA LEU A 220 10.97 -0.62 -5.63
C LEU A 220 11.37 -2.11 -5.53
N PHE A 221 11.82 -2.71 -6.64
CA PHE A 221 12.36 -4.07 -6.66
C PHE A 221 13.59 -4.21 -5.74
N VAL A 222 14.52 -3.23 -5.78
CA VAL A 222 15.70 -3.22 -4.90
C VAL A 222 15.28 -3.12 -3.43
N VAL A 223 14.33 -2.24 -3.10
CA VAL A 223 13.82 -2.11 -1.72
C VAL A 223 13.19 -3.41 -1.22
N ASP A 224 12.41 -4.09 -2.06
CA ASP A 224 11.81 -5.39 -1.71
C ASP A 224 12.87 -6.50 -1.59
N ALA A 225 13.95 -6.43 -2.36
CA ALA A 225 15.06 -7.38 -2.29
C ALA A 225 15.83 -7.22 -0.97
N VAL A 226 16.10 -5.98 -0.56
CA VAL A 226 16.72 -5.67 0.73
C VAL A 226 15.80 -6.09 1.88
N ALA A 227 14.49 -5.87 1.78
CA ALA A 227 13.53 -6.33 2.78
C ALA A 227 13.52 -7.86 2.89
N LEU A 228 13.53 -8.59 1.76
CA LEU A 228 13.61 -10.04 1.76
C LEU A 228 14.93 -10.52 2.37
N ALA A 229 16.06 -9.92 2.00
CA ALA A 229 17.37 -10.25 2.56
C ALA A 229 17.37 -10.09 4.08
N ARG A 230 16.82 -8.98 4.61
CA ARG A 230 16.67 -8.77 6.07
C ARG A 230 15.86 -9.88 6.74
N VAL A 231 14.72 -10.26 6.15
CA VAL A 231 13.88 -11.37 6.67
C VAL A 231 14.61 -12.72 6.60
N LEU A 232 15.43 -12.94 5.58
CA LEU A 232 16.23 -14.17 5.44
C LEU A 232 17.46 -14.19 6.37
N THR A 233 18.00 -13.04 6.77
CA THR A 233 19.11 -12.96 7.73
C THR A 233 18.68 -13.10 9.20
N LEU A 234 17.39 -12.97 9.52
CA LEU A 234 16.91 -13.34 10.85
C LEU A 234 17.26 -14.82 11.05
N SER A 235 18.11 -15.17 12.03
CA SER A 235 18.52 -16.56 12.21
C SER A 235 17.29 -17.44 12.40
N ARG A 236 17.26 -18.63 11.75
CA ARG A 236 16.42 -19.72 12.26
C ARG A 236 17.11 -20.19 13.52
N GLY A 237 16.97 -19.45 14.63
CA GLY A 237 17.37 -19.97 15.92
C GLY A 237 16.73 -21.35 16.03
N PRO A 238 17.50 -22.40 16.38
CA PRO A 238 16.95 -23.74 16.48
C PRO A 238 15.72 -23.60 17.35
N MET A 239 14.56 -23.97 16.79
CA MET A 239 13.40 -24.29 17.57
C MET A 239 13.84 -25.51 18.38
N ALA A 240 14.55 -25.27 19.47
CA ALA A 240 14.37 -26.10 20.63
C ALA A 240 12.89 -25.94 20.92
N ALA A 241 12.09 -26.80 20.27
CA ALA A 241 10.93 -27.36 20.91
C ALA A 241 11.41 -27.56 22.34
N GLY A 242 10.90 -26.73 23.24
CA GLY A 242 10.97 -27.08 24.64
C GLY A 242 10.31 -28.43 24.69
N GLU A 243 11.13 -29.48 24.64
CA GLU A 243 10.89 -30.68 25.42
C GLU A 243 10.36 -30.15 26.73
N GLY A 244 9.07 -30.39 26.93
CA GLY A 244 8.30 -29.91 28.06
C GLY A 244 8.77 -30.61 29.32
N ASP A 245 10.00 -30.35 29.72
CA ASP A 245 10.47 -30.62 31.06
C ASP A 245 10.34 -29.33 31.86
N GLU A 246 9.33 -29.38 32.72
CA GLU A 246 9.06 -28.48 33.83
C GLU A 246 8.52 -27.11 33.43
N ALA A 247 7.18 -27.09 33.35
CA ALA A 247 6.35 -25.95 33.72
C ALA A 247 6.66 -25.50 35.16
N GLY A 248 7.84 -24.94 35.36
CA GLY A 248 8.07 -23.96 36.41
C GLY A 248 7.26 -22.74 36.02
N GLU A 249 6.07 -22.64 36.59
CA GLU A 249 5.25 -21.45 36.69
C GLU A 249 6.12 -20.32 37.23
N LEU A 250 6.87 -19.65 36.33
CA LEU A 250 7.45 -18.36 36.61
C LEU A 250 6.26 -17.41 36.61
N GLU A 251 5.58 -17.36 37.75
CA GLU A 251 4.86 -16.17 38.22
C GLU A 251 5.85 -15.02 38.05
N VAL A 252 5.74 -14.33 36.92
CA VAL A 252 6.23 -12.97 36.83
C VAL A 252 5.29 -12.20 37.74
N GLU A 253 5.62 -12.21 39.03
CA GLU A 253 5.10 -11.30 40.02
C GLU A 253 5.45 -9.91 39.49
N VAL A 254 4.53 -9.35 38.72
CA VAL A 254 4.51 -7.93 38.41
C VAL A 254 4.22 -7.32 39.76
N GLU A 255 5.29 -6.99 40.48
CA GLU A 255 5.28 -6.22 41.71
C GLU A 255 4.48 -4.95 41.38
N ALA A 256 3.17 -5.01 41.67
CA ALA A 256 2.30 -3.87 41.67
C ALA A 256 2.81 -3.03 42.82
N GLY A 257 3.72 -2.11 42.51
CA GLY A 257 4.16 -1.10 43.44
C GLY A 257 2.93 -0.30 43.87
N ASP A 258 2.34 -0.70 44.99
CA ASP A 258 1.46 0.10 45.83
C ASP A 258 2.28 1.29 46.35
N GLU A 259 2.51 2.28 45.49
CA GLU A 259 2.87 3.63 45.93
C GLU A 259 1.60 4.35 46.38
N ALA A 260 0.99 3.81 47.44
CA ALA A 260 0.08 4.56 48.30
C ALA A 260 0.95 5.42 49.24
N GLY A 261 1.30 6.62 48.79
CA GLY A 261 2.21 7.49 49.53
C GLY A 261 2.08 8.95 49.16
N ASP A 262 1.21 9.63 49.90
CA ASP A 262 1.37 11.01 50.36
C ASP A 262 0.89 12.16 49.46
N LEU A 263 -0.33 12.60 49.79
CA LEU A 263 -0.90 13.90 49.42
C LEU A 263 -0.18 15.00 50.21
N GLY A 264 0.92 15.51 49.65
CA GLY A 264 1.58 16.73 50.12
C GLY A 264 1.18 17.95 49.27
N GLU A 265 0.41 18.85 49.88
CA GLU A 265 0.06 20.18 49.37
C GLU A 265 1.27 21.05 48.96
N ARG A 266 0.98 21.98 48.05
CA ARG A 266 1.60 23.31 47.83
C ARG A 266 2.95 23.40 47.10
N GLY A 267 2.93 24.20 46.03
CA GLY A 267 4.11 24.86 45.50
C GLY A 267 3.90 25.42 44.11
N GLU A 268 3.13 26.51 43.98
CA GLU A 268 3.25 27.39 42.82
C GLU A 268 4.67 27.98 42.79
N GLY A 269 5.44 27.65 41.75
CA GLY A 269 6.74 28.27 41.55
C GLY A 269 7.60 27.57 40.53
N GLU A 270 8.21 28.38 39.67
CA GLU A 270 9.34 28.06 38.80
C GLU A 270 9.06 27.35 37.47
N THR A 271 8.89 28.22 36.49
CA THR A 271 9.42 28.16 35.13
C THR A 271 10.85 27.62 35.05
N GLY A 272 11.01 26.31 35.21
CA GLY A 272 12.26 25.59 34.95
C GLY A 272 12.23 24.95 33.56
N ARG A 273 13.05 25.46 32.63
CA ARG A 273 13.41 24.82 31.35
C ARG A 273 14.05 23.44 31.61
N GLY A 274 13.25 22.43 31.91
CA GLY A 274 13.67 21.04 32.07
C GLY A 274 13.87 20.36 30.72
N ARG A 275 15.05 20.53 30.12
CA ARG A 275 15.57 19.61 29.09
C ARG A 275 15.87 18.25 29.76
N SER A 276 14.84 17.45 30.05
CA SER A 276 15.06 16.11 30.61
C SER A 276 13.85 15.20 30.33
N ALA A 277 13.73 14.69 29.10
CA ALA A 277 12.71 13.67 28.78
C ALA A 277 13.07 12.74 27.59
N ALA A 278 14.34 12.67 27.16
CA ALA A 278 14.73 11.85 26.00
C ALA A 278 15.94 10.94 26.25
N ARG A 279 16.23 10.59 27.51
CA ARG A 279 17.41 9.78 27.85
C ARG A 279 17.08 8.70 28.89
N GLY A 280 16.12 7.85 28.59
CA GLY A 280 15.73 6.73 29.45
C GLY A 280 15.07 5.61 28.65
N GLY A 281 15.87 4.68 28.15
CA GLY A 281 15.40 3.49 27.43
C GLY A 281 16.51 2.45 27.26
N ARG A 282 17.26 2.19 28.34
CA ARG A 282 18.22 1.08 28.41
C ARG A 282 17.45 -0.23 28.28
N GLY A 283 17.63 -0.95 27.18
CA GLY A 283 17.26 -2.37 27.07
C GLY A 283 16.01 -2.71 26.24
N MET A 284 15.44 -1.80 25.45
CA MET A 284 14.47 -2.21 24.43
C MET A 284 15.23 -2.82 23.25
N GLY A 285 15.35 -4.14 23.24
CA GLY A 285 15.84 -4.89 22.08
C GLY A 285 15.13 -4.45 20.79
N GLU A 286 15.80 -4.67 19.65
CA GLU A 286 15.28 -4.33 18.33
C GLU A 286 13.92 -5.03 18.12
N ARG A 287 12.84 -4.26 17.91
CA ARG A 287 11.51 -4.80 17.63
C ARG A 287 11.32 -4.86 16.13
N ILE A 288 11.20 -6.07 15.58
CA ILE A 288 10.98 -6.28 14.14
C ILE A 288 9.59 -6.88 13.95
N ASP A 289 8.69 -6.13 13.33
CA ASP A 289 7.35 -6.61 13.00
C ASP A 289 7.28 -7.04 11.53
N LEU A 290 7.06 -8.33 11.31
CA LEU A 290 6.85 -8.93 10.00
C LEU A 290 5.42 -8.75 9.51
N GLY A 291 4.47 -8.49 10.41
CA GLY A 291 3.10 -8.09 10.08
C GLY A 291 2.12 -9.19 9.75
N LEU A 292 2.58 -10.43 9.57
CA LEU A 292 1.73 -11.58 9.23
C LEU A 292 1.79 -12.64 10.32
N GLY A 293 0.65 -12.95 10.96
CA GLY A 293 0.55 -13.95 12.03
C GLY A 293 0.74 -13.35 13.43
N GLU A 294 0.30 -14.09 14.45
CA GLU A 294 0.36 -13.68 15.86
C GLU A 294 1.56 -14.26 16.63
N GLU A 295 2.38 -15.08 15.95
CA GLU A 295 3.59 -15.65 16.54
C GLU A 295 4.53 -14.54 17.03
N VAL A 296 4.92 -14.56 18.30
CA VAL A 296 5.94 -13.66 18.85
C VAL A 296 7.16 -14.50 19.18
N GLN A 297 8.26 -14.27 18.47
CA GLN A 297 9.56 -14.89 18.73
C GLN A 297 10.43 -13.88 19.48
N VAL A 298 10.80 -14.22 20.72
CA VAL A 298 11.70 -13.41 21.54
C VAL A 298 13.09 -14.02 21.47
N GLU A 299 14.01 -13.34 20.79
CA GLU A 299 15.41 -13.74 20.75
C GLU A 299 16.12 -13.11 21.95
N VAL A 300 16.39 -13.95 22.95
CA VAL A 300 17.14 -13.58 24.16
C VAL A 300 18.61 -13.88 23.91
N VAL A 301 19.41 -12.83 23.72
CA VAL A 301 20.87 -12.99 23.59
C VAL A 301 21.46 -13.11 24.99
N ARG A 302 22.28 -14.14 25.21
CA ARG A 302 23.03 -14.25 26.47
C ARG A 302 23.97 -13.05 26.55
N PRO A 303 23.92 -12.26 27.64
CA PRO A 303 24.78 -11.10 27.78
C PRO A 303 26.26 -11.53 27.68
N THR A 304 26.99 -10.96 26.74
CA THR A 304 28.44 -11.20 26.55
C THR A 304 29.29 -10.53 27.64
N HIS A 305 28.70 -9.63 28.44
CA HIS A 305 29.36 -8.99 29.58
C HIS A 305 28.71 -9.42 30.90
N ALA A 306 29.54 -9.97 31.79
CA ALA A 306 29.15 -10.58 33.06
C ALA A 306 28.62 -9.62 34.14
N TYR A 307 28.52 -8.32 33.87
CA TYR A 307 28.42 -7.33 34.95
C TYR A 307 27.03 -7.17 35.57
N ARG A 308 25.97 -7.75 34.98
CA ARG A 308 24.65 -7.90 35.62
C ARG A 308 23.99 -9.15 35.04
N GLY A 309 23.82 -10.20 35.83
CA GLY A 309 23.29 -11.51 35.42
C GLY A 309 21.85 -11.53 34.88
N THR A 310 21.30 -10.41 34.41
CA THR A 310 19.97 -10.34 33.81
C THR A 310 20.05 -10.66 32.31
N ARG A 311 19.24 -11.62 31.87
CA ARG A 311 19.03 -11.91 30.45
C ARG A 311 18.46 -10.64 29.80
N GLN A 312 19.11 -10.12 28.76
CA GLN A 312 18.59 -8.98 28.00
C GLN A 312 17.86 -9.47 26.76
N ILE A 313 16.65 -8.95 26.54
CA ILE A 313 15.92 -9.18 25.30
C ILE A 313 16.63 -8.40 24.21
N ALA A 314 17.31 -9.09 23.30
CA ALA A 314 18.06 -8.44 22.23
C ALA A 314 17.16 -8.07 21.05
N ARG A 315 16.18 -8.93 20.75
CA ARG A 315 15.26 -8.72 19.64
C ARG A 315 13.93 -9.40 19.89
N VAL A 316 12.85 -8.70 19.55
CA VAL A 316 11.49 -9.26 19.52
C VAL A 316 11.02 -9.25 18.09
N VAL A 317 10.85 -10.43 17.49
CA VAL A 317 10.31 -10.59 16.15
C VAL A 317 8.84 -10.99 16.27
N ARG A 318 7.94 -10.20 15.69
CA ARG A 318 6.51 -10.54 15.62
C ARG A 318 6.12 -10.95 14.21
N GLY A 319 5.42 -12.06 14.08
CA GLY A 319 4.91 -12.63 12.84
C GLY A 319 5.67 -13.85 12.33
N ASN A 320 5.04 -14.57 11.41
CA ASN A 320 5.55 -15.75 10.76
C ASN A 320 6.49 -15.37 9.61
N ARG A 321 7.76 -15.73 9.78
CA ARG A 321 8.84 -15.46 8.83
C ARG A 321 8.62 -16.08 7.46
N GLU A 322 8.13 -17.31 7.39
CA GLU A 322 7.97 -18.03 6.13
C GLU A 322 6.88 -17.38 5.26
N ARG A 323 5.79 -16.96 5.89
CA ARG A 323 4.73 -16.19 5.23
C ARG A 323 5.23 -14.84 4.74
N ALA A 324 5.98 -14.11 5.56
CA ALA A 324 6.58 -12.83 5.17
C ALA A 324 7.56 -13.00 3.99
N ALA A 325 8.44 -14.01 4.03
CA ALA A 325 9.38 -14.31 2.97
C ALA A 325 8.68 -14.73 1.66
N ALA A 326 7.64 -15.58 1.73
CA ALA A 326 6.87 -16.00 0.56
C ALA A 326 6.20 -14.79 -0.13
N VAL A 327 5.65 -13.87 0.66
CA VAL A 327 5.09 -12.62 0.16
C VAL A 327 6.12 -11.75 -0.55
N LEU A 328 7.28 -11.55 0.07
CA LEU A 328 8.34 -10.71 -0.49
C LEU A 328 8.94 -11.33 -1.77
N ARG A 329 9.09 -12.67 -1.82
CA ARG A 329 9.46 -13.39 -3.06
C ARG A 329 8.45 -13.17 -4.17
N ALA A 330 7.15 -13.24 -3.86
CA ALA A 330 6.10 -12.97 -4.85
C ALA A 330 6.08 -11.49 -5.31
N ALA A 331 6.49 -10.55 -4.47
CA ALA A 331 6.69 -9.16 -4.88
C ALA A 331 7.89 -9.03 -5.83
N LEU A 332 9.04 -9.62 -5.48
CA LEU A 332 10.22 -9.65 -6.33
C LEU A 332 9.98 -10.33 -7.67
N ALA A 333 9.32 -11.48 -7.70
CA ALA A 333 9.02 -12.18 -8.95
C ALA A 333 8.21 -11.27 -9.90
N ARG A 334 7.20 -10.56 -9.38
CA ARG A 334 6.40 -9.61 -10.18
C ARG A 334 7.22 -8.42 -10.66
N GLY A 335 8.06 -7.83 -9.80
CA GLY A 335 8.95 -6.74 -10.17
C GLY A 335 9.98 -7.16 -11.23
N GLY A 336 10.55 -8.36 -11.09
CA GLY A 336 11.50 -8.93 -12.04
C GLY A 336 10.87 -9.22 -13.41
N ILE A 337 9.69 -9.85 -13.44
CA ILE A 337 8.91 -10.05 -14.66
C ILE A 337 8.60 -8.69 -15.32
N ALA A 338 8.20 -7.71 -14.52
CA ALA A 338 7.89 -6.37 -15.02
C ALA A 338 9.10 -5.69 -15.68
N LEU A 339 10.25 -5.72 -15.03
CA LEU A 339 11.50 -5.20 -15.59
C LEU A 339 11.93 -5.95 -16.86
N ALA A 340 11.76 -7.28 -16.89
CA ALA A 340 12.09 -8.09 -18.05
C ALA A 340 11.22 -7.75 -19.27
N ILE A 341 9.91 -7.62 -19.08
CA ILE A 341 8.98 -7.19 -20.15
C ILE A 341 9.33 -5.76 -20.60
N GLY A 342 9.56 -4.85 -19.65
CA GLY A 342 9.97 -3.49 -19.94
C GLY A 342 11.24 -3.40 -20.78
N ALA A 343 12.27 -4.18 -20.42
CA ALA A 343 13.53 -4.27 -21.15
C ALA A 343 13.35 -4.88 -22.55
N ALA A 344 12.53 -5.92 -22.70
CA ALA A 344 12.23 -6.53 -23.99
C ALA A 344 11.53 -5.54 -24.94
N LEU A 345 10.53 -4.83 -24.42
CA LEU A 345 9.81 -3.79 -25.17
C LEU A 345 10.65 -2.54 -25.43
N TRP A 346 11.75 -2.34 -24.70
CA TRP A 346 12.69 -1.23 -24.93
C TRP A 346 13.65 -1.50 -26.09
N GLY A 347 13.95 -2.77 -26.40
CA GLY A 347 15.02 -3.12 -27.35
C GLY A 347 14.66 -2.98 -28.84
N GLU A 348 13.41 -3.26 -29.20
CA GLU A 348 12.98 -3.34 -30.60
C GLU A 348 12.49 -2.02 -31.22
N PRO A 349 11.66 -1.20 -30.56
CA PRO A 349 11.02 -0.05 -31.21
C PRO A 349 11.85 1.25 -31.17
N TRP A 350 13.08 1.21 -30.65
CA TRP A 350 13.94 2.40 -30.43
C TRP A 350 15.29 2.36 -31.15
N LYS A 351 15.54 1.33 -31.96
CA LYS A 351 16.61 1.37 -32.98
C LYS A 351 16.10 2.10 -34.22
#